data_AF-A0A7X6SBQ1-F1
#
_entry.id   AF-A0A7X6SBQ1-F1
#
_cell.length_a   1.000
_cell.length_b   1.000
_cell.length_c   1.000
_cell.angle_alpha   90.00
_cell.angle_beta   90.00
_cell.angle_gamma   90.00
#
_symmetry.space_group_name_H-M   'P 1'
#
loop_
_entity.id
_entity.type
_entity.pdbx_description
1 polymer ?
#
loop_
_entity_poly.entity_id
_entity_poly.type
_entity_poly.pdbx_seq_one_letter_code
_entity_poly.pdbx_strand_id
1 'polypeptide(L)'
;MARPKAVIDWNKVDKYLQAQCDGVGIAGLLGIDVQTLYRRCNEDNKVGFAEYSAKKKAEGVELLKAKQYQVAMEGDKTMLVWLGKQYAGQRDKIDNEHQGAIQINVKYEERNNGNT
;
A
#
# COMPACT_ATOMS: atom_id res chain seq x y z
N MET A 1 17.10 -22.68 35.93
CA MET A 1 16.07 -23.29 35.06
C MET A 1 15.83 -22.38 33.87
N ALA A 2 15.94 -22.89 32.64
CA ALA A 2 15.60 -22.11 31.45
C ALA A 2 14.08 -21.96 31.36
N ARG A 3 13.59 -20.76 31.03
CA ARG A 3 12.17 -20.52 30.76
C ARG A 3 11.73 -21.39 29.58
N PRO A 4 10.58 -22.09 29.66
CA PRO A 4 10.04 -22.85 28.54
C PRO A 4 9.91 -21.98 27.28
N LYS A 5 10.25 -22.53 26.10
CA LYS A 5 10.05 -21.83 24.83
C LYS A 5 8.55 -21.54 24.65
N ALA A 6 8.23 -20.31 24.24
CA ALA A 6 6.86 -19.97 23.88
C ALA A 6 6.43 -20.76 22.63
N VAL A 7 5.23 -21.35 22.67
CA VAL A 7 4.63 -22.00 21.51
C VAL A 7 4.05 -20.90 20.62
N ILE A 8 4.60 -20.76 19.41
CA ILE A 8 4.13 -19.77 18.42
C ILE A 8 3.23 -20.48 17.42
N ASP A 9 1.99 -20.01 17.32
CA ASP A 9 1.06 -20.43 16.28
C ASP A 9 1.35 -19.65 14.99
N TRP A 10 2.15 -20.24 14.11
CA TRP A 10 2.56 -19.64 12.85
C TRP A 10 1.39 -19.40 11.89
N ASN A 11 0.29 -20.16 11.98
CA ASN A 11 -0.89 -19.89 11.17
C ASN A 11 -1.56 -18.56 11.57
N LYS A 12 -1.53 -18.21 12.86
CA LYS A 12 -1.98 -16.88 13.30
C LYS A 12 -1.03 -15.78 12.83
N VAL A 13 0.28 -16.01 12.93
CA VAL A 13 1.29 -15.06 12.42
C VAL A 13 1.07 -14.79 10.93
N ASP A 14 0.87 -15.83 10.13
CA ASP A 14 0.57 -15.72 8.70
C ASP A 14 -0.66 -14.85 8.44
N LYS A 15 -1.77 -15.08 9.15
CA LYS A 15 -3.00 -14.28 9.00
C LYS A 15 -2.77 -12.81 9.33
N TYR A 16 -2.04 -12.51 10.41
CA TYR A 16 -1.73 -11.13 10.77
C TYR A 16 -0.80 -10.46 9.76
N LEU A 17 0.21 -11.18 9.25
CA LEU A 17 1.09 -10.67 8.20
C LEU A 17 0.33 -10.43 6.89
N GLN A 18 -0.56 -11.34 6.49
CA GLN A 18 -1.44 -11.16 5.34
C GLN A 18 -2.34 -9.92 5.50
N ALA A 19 -2.81 -9.66 6.73
CA ALA A 19 -3.52 -8.44 7.11
C ALA A 19 -2.61 -7.20 7.26
N GLN A 20 -1.36 -7.26 6.80
CA GLN A 20 -0.38 -6.18 6.79
C GLN A 20 0.14 -5.73 8.16
N CYS A 21 -0.17 -6.44 9.25
CA CYS A 21 0.39 -6.14 10.57
C CYS A 21 1.92 -6.24 10.58
N ASP A 22 2.56 -5.56 11.53
CA ASP A 22 4.00 -5.54 11.71
C ASP A 22 4.45 -6.56 12.77
N GLY A 23 5.75 -6.88 12.78
CA GLY A 23 6.32 -7.85 13.71
C GLY A 23 6.23 -7.45 15.18
N VAL A 24 6.28 -6.14 15.50
CA VAL A 24 6.16 -5.65 16.88
C VAL A 24 4.72 -5.80 17.35
N GLY A 25 3.75 -5.40 16.52
CA GLY A 25 2.33 -5.62 16.79
C GLY A 25 1.99 -7.08 17.00
N ILE A 26 2.46 -7.98 16.11
CA ILE A 26 2.23 -9.42 16.24
C ILE A 26 2.85 -9.98 17.51
N ALA A 27 4.08 -9.59 17.85
CA ALA A 27 4.74 -10.02 19.08
C ALA A 27 3.95 -9.58 20.33
N GLY A 28 3.42 -8.35 20.33
CA GLY A 28 2.51 -7.85 21.37
C GLY A 28 1.23 -8.67 21.51
N LEU A 29 0.58 -9.01 20.39
CA LEU A 29 -0.61 -9.87 20.38
C LEU A 29 -0.33 -11.29 20.90
N LEU A 30 0.88 -11.79 20.68
CA LEU A 30 1.33 -13.09 21.17
C LEU A 30 1.88 -13.04 22.61
N GLY A 31 2.02 -11.86 23.21
CA GLY A 31 2.60 -11.68 24.54
C GLY A 31 4.07 -12.09 24.62
N ILE A 32 4.83 -11.94 23.53
CA ILE A 32 6.25 -12.27 23.45
C ILE A 32 7.06 -11.06 23.01
N ASP A 33 8.37 -11.11 23.28
CA ASP A 33 9.30 -10.12 22.74
C ASP A 33 9.49 -10.30 21.22
N VAL A 34 9.67 -9.19 20.51
CA VAL A 34 9.83 -9.19 19.05
C VAL A 34 11.07 -9.95 18.59
N GLN A 35 12.17 -9.91 19.34
CA GLN A 35 13.37 -10.68 19.01
C GLN A 35 13.14 -12.18 19.18
N THR A 36 12.26 -12.56 20.12
CA THR A 36 11.83 -13.96 20.25
C THR A 36 11.07 -14.39 19.00
N LEU A 37 10.15 -13.58 18.49
CA LEU A 37 9.44 -13.88 17.23
C LEU A 37 10.42 -14.05 16.06
N TYR A 38 11.40 -13.15 15.91
CA TYR A 38 12.32 -13.16 14.77
C TYR A 38 13.29 -14.34 14.81
N ARG A 39 13.84 -14.64 15.99
CA ARG A 39 14.69 -15.82 16.19
C ARG A 39 13.91 -17.11 15.95
N ARG A 40 12.68 -17.20 16.46
CA ARG A 40 11.83 -18.38 16.26
C ARG A 40 11.42 -18.53 14.79
N CYS A 41 11.27 -17.44 14.04
CA CYS A 41 11.04 -17.50 12.59
C CYS A 41 12.21 -18.19 11.88
N ASN A 42 13.45 -17.82 12.20
CA ASN A 42 14.65 -18.48 11.67
C ASN A 42 14.71 -19.97 12.06
N GLU A 43 14.39 -20.31 13.31
CA GLU A 43 14.42 -21.69 13.82
C GLU A 43 13.34 -22.57 13.16
N ASP A 44 12.10 -22.09 13.13
CA ASP A 44 10.91 -22.88 12.78
C ASP A 44 10.62 -22.83 11.27
N ASN A 45 10.74 -21.67 10.63
CA ASN A 45 10.45 -21.47 9.20
C ASN A 45 11.70 -21.47 8.30
N LYS A 46 12.90 -21.55 8.89
CA LYS A 46 14.20 -21.60 8.18
C LYS A 46 14.50 -20.36 7.32
N VAL A 47 13.82 -19.25 7.58
CA VAL A 47 14.00 -17.98 6.85
C VAL A 47 13.97 -16.78 7.81
N GLY A 48 14.64 -15.71 7.40
CA GLY A 48 14.61 -14.41 8.08
C GLY A 48 13.19 -13.88 8.22
N PHE A 49 12.86 -13.26 9.36
CA PHE A 49 11.52 -12.69 9.56
C PHE A 49 11.18 -11.62 8.53
N ALA A 50 12.16 -10.83 8.07
CA ALA A 50 11.94 -9.81 7.04
C ALA A 50 11.46 -10.43 5.71
N GLU A 51 12.14 -11.50 5.26
CA GLU A 51 11.77 -12.24 4.05
C GLU A 51 10.42 -12.94 4.22
N TYR A 52 10.23 -13.62 5.35
CA TYR A 52 8.98 -14.28 5.69
C TYR A 52 7.79 -13.30 5.69
N SER A 53 7.95 -12.18 6.37
CA SER A 53 6.97 -11.10 6.43
C SER A 53 6.66 -10.53 5.04
N ALA A 54 7.68 -10.26 4.22
CA ALA A 54 7.48 -9.74 2.87
C ALA A 54 6.66 -10.71 2.01
N LYS A 55 6.99 -12.01 2.06
CA LYS A 55 6.24 -13.05 1.35
C LYS A 55 4.78 -13.11 1.78
N LYS A 56 4.52 -13.17 3.09
CA LYS A 56 3.15 -13.25 3.63
C LYS A 56 2.33 -11.99 3.38
N LYS A 57 2.96 -10.81 3.43
CA LYS A 57 2.31 -9.55 3.07
C LYS A 57 1.94 -9.51 1.59
N ALA A 58 2.82 -9.97 0.70
CA ALA A 58 2.52 -10.07 -0.72
C ALA A 58 1.34 -11.02 -0.98
N GLU A 59 1.34 -12.20 -0.35
CA GLU A 59 0.19 -13.13 -0.39
C GLU A 59 -1.11 -12.44 0.06
N GLY A 60 -1.07 -11.69 1.16
CA GLY A 60 -2.23 -10.96 1.67
C GLY A 60 -2.78 -9.89 0.72
N VAL A 61 -1.89 -9.17 0.02
CA VAL A 61 -2.29 -8.18 -0.99
C VAL A 61 -3.01 -8.84 -2.16
N GLU A 62 -2.53 -9.99 -2.64
CA GLU A 62 -3.20 -10.72 -3.72
C GLU A 62 -4.56 -11.28 -3.28
N LEU A 63 -4.67 -11.77 -2.04
CA LEU A 63 -5.95 -12.19 -1.47
C LEU A 63 -6.94 -11.02 -1.36
N LEU A 64 -6.47 -9.84 -0.94
CA LEU A 64 -7.30 -8.64 -0.90
C LEU A 64 -7.81 -8.27 -2.30
N LYS A 65 -6.95 -8.27 -3.31
CA LYS A 65 -7.34 -8.01 -4.72
C LYS A 65 -8.38 -9.02 -5.20
N ALA A 66 -8.18 -10.31 -4.92
CA ALA A 66 -9.14 -11.34 -5.28
C ALA A 66 -10.50 -11.12 -4.63
N LYS A 67 -10.52 -10.75 -3.34
CA LYS A 67 -11.77 -10.45 -2.64
C LYS A 67 -12.44 -9.17 -3.15
N GLN A 68 -11.67 -8.12 -3.44
CA GLN A 68 -12.17 -6.90 -4.07
C GLN A 68 -12.84 -7.20 -5.41
N TYR A 69 -12.21 -8.01 -6.25
CA TYR A 69 -12.78 -8.44 -7.52
C TYR A 69 -14.09 -9.22 -7.32
N GLN A 70 -14.10 -10.19 -6.41
CA GLN A 70 -15.32 -10.95 -6.09
C GLN A 70 -16.47 -10.04 -5.67
N VAL A 71 -16.24 -9.14 -4.71
CA VAL A 71 -17.27 -8.23 -4.19
C VAL A 71 -17.75 -7.25 -5.26
N ALA A 72 -16.86 -6.79 -6.14
CA ALA A 72 -17.25 -6.01 -7.30
C ALA A 72 -18.21 -6.78 -8.23
N MET A 73 -17.92 -8.05 -8.51
CA MET A 73 -18.78 -8.90 -9.34
C MET A 73 -20.11 -9.26 -8.66
N GLU A 74 -20.15 -9.28 -7.32
CA GLU A 74 -21.38 -9.44 -6.54
C GLU A 74 -22.28 -8.19 -6.57
N GLY A 75 -21.82 -7.07 -7.16
CA GLY A 75 -22.62 -5.88 -7.41
C GLY A 75 -22.17 -4.64 -6.65
N ASP A 76 -21.02 -4.65 -5.97
CA ASP A 76 -20.47 -3.45 -5.35
C ASP A 76 -20.02 -2.43 -6.42
N LYS A 77 -20.86 -1.41 -6.63
CA LYS A 77 -20.65 -0.37 -7.62
C LYS A 77 -19.38 0.46 -7.34
N THR A 78 -19.08 0.72 -6.08
CA THR A 78 -17.90 1.50 -5.69
C THR A 78 -16.63 0.75 -6.05
N MET A 79 -16.59 -0.56 -5.80
CA MET A 79 -15.47 -1.41 -6.14
C MET A 79 -15.33 -1.61 -7.65
N LEU A 80 -16.44 -1.72 -8.39
CA LEU A 80 -16.43 -1.72 -9.86
C LEU A 80 -15.79 -0.45 -10.42
N VAL A 81 -16.18 0.74 -9.93
CA VAL A 81 -15.57 2.02 -10.34
C VAL A 81 -14.09 2.07 -9.94
N TRP A 82 -13.74 1.65 -8.73
CA TRP A 82 -12.36 1.64 -8.27
C TRP A 82 -11.47 0.73 -9.12
N LEU A 83 -11.87 -0.52 -9.35
CA LEU A 83 -11.15 -1.46 -10.22
C LEU A 83 -11.11 -0.97 -11.67
N GLY A 84 -12.18 -0.34 -12.15
CA GLY A 84 -12.22 0.29 -13.47
C GLY A 84 -11.16 1.38 -13.63
N LYS A 85 -10.94 2.20 -12.59
CA LYS A 85 -9.87 3.20 -12.57
C LYS A 85 -8.48 2.57 -12.50
N GLN A 86 -8.27 1.58 -11.63
CA GLN A 86 -6.95 0.98 -11.41
C GLN A 86 -6.49 0.09 -12.58
N TYR A 87 -7.39 -0.70 -13.17
CA TYR A 87 -7.03 -1.77 -14.10
C TYR A 87 -7.58 -1.56 -15.53
N ALA A 88 -8.65 -0.79 -15.71
CA ALA A 88 -9.28 -0.56 -17.02
C ALA A 88 -9.03 0.85 -17.58
N GLY A 89 -8.19 1.66 -16.92
CA GLY A 89 -7.80 3.00 -17.39
C GLY A 89 -8.92 4.04 -17.32
N GLN A 90 -10.00 3.78 -16.58
CA GLN A 90 -11.07 4.76 -16.39
C GLN A 90 -10.55 5.98 -15.62
N ARG A 91 -11.01 7.17 -15.99
CA ARG A 91 -10.64 8.44 -15.35
C ARG A 91 -11.88 9.29 -15.14
N ASP A 92 -11.87 10.08 -14.07
CA ASP A 92 -12.91 11.09 -13.88
C ASP A 92 -12.72 12.20 -14.91
N LYS A 93 -13.82 12.63 -15.54
CA LYS A 93 -13.80 13.83 -16.37
C LYS A 93 -13.90 15.04 -15.45
N ILE A 94 -12.88 15.89 -15.46
CA ILE A 94 -12.92 17.20 -14.80
C ILE A 94 -13.26 18.23 -15.87
N ASP A 95 -14.44 18.84 -15.79
CA ASP A 95 -14.80 19.98 -16.63
C ASP A 95 -14.37 21.26 -15.92
N ASN A 96 -13.38 21.95 -16.49
CA ASN A 96 -12.88 23.22 -15.96
C ASN A 96 -13.34 24.35 -16.88
N GLU A 97 -14.49 24.95 -16.57
CA GLU A 97 -14.90 26.22 -17.16
C GLU A 97 -14.12 27.37 -16.51
N HIS A 98 -13.12 27.90 -17.20
CA HIS A 98 -12.42 29.10 -16.77
C HIS A 98 -13.22 30.34 -17.18
N GLN A 99 -14.00 30.91 -16.25
CA GLN A 99 -14.75 32.16 -16.47
C GLN A 99 -13.93 33.43 -16.13
N GLY A 100 -12.60 33.36 -16.23
CA GLY A 100 -11.70 34.47 -15.91
C GLY A 100 -11.28 35.26 -17.15
N ALA A 101 -11.41 36.59 -17.12
CA ALA A 101 -10.83 37.45 -18.14
C ALA A 101 -9.30 37.37 -18.12
N ILE A 102 -8.68 37.12 -19.27
CA ILE A 102 -7.22 37.05 -19.41
C ILE A 102 -6.67 38.48 -19.54
N GLN A 103 -5.87 38.93 -18.58
CA GLN A 103 -5.09 40.17 -18.72
C GLN A 103 -3.74 39.88 -19.38
N ILE A 104 -3.50 40.42 -20.57
CA ILE A 104 -2.22 40.32 -21.28
C ILE A 104 -1.48 41.65 -21.15
N ASN A 105 -0.38 41.67 -20.40
CA ASN A 105 0.49 42.84 -20.28
C ASN A 105 1.62 42.74 -21.31
N VAL A 106 1.50 43.47 -22.42
CA VAL A 106 2.55 43.58 -23.44
C VAL A 106 3.44 44.78 -23.12
N LYS A 107 4.74 44.56 -22.94
CA LYS A 107 5.74 45.63 -22.89
C LYS A 107 6.42 45.75 -24.25
N TYR A 108 6.39 46.95 -24.81
CA TYR A 108 7.14 47.29 -26.02
C TYR A 108 8.42 48.04 -25.61
N GLU A 109 9.57 47.62 -26.14
CA GLU A 109 10.81 48.41 -26.08
C GLU A 109 11.10 48.95 -27.48
N GLU A 110 11.21 50.28 -27.59
CA GLU A 110 11.60 50.92 -28.84
C GLU A 110 13.07 50.61 -29.13
N ARG A 111 13.34 49.96 -30.27
CA ARG A 111 14.71 49.84 -30.77
C ARG A 111 15.18 51.20 -31.22
N ASN A 112 16.02 51.82 -30.40
CA ASN A 112 16.73 53.05 -30.76
C ASN A 112 17.69 52.72 -31.90
N ASN A 113 17.27 52.95 -33.15
CA ASN A 113 18.17 52.93 -34.30
C ASN A 113 19.06 54.18 -34.20
N GLY A 114 20.16 54.06 -33.46
CA GLY A 114 21.21 55.07 -33.43
C GLY A 114 21.71 55.29 -34.85
N ASN A 115 21.41 56.45 -35.41
CA ASN A 115 22.01 56.92 -36.65
C ASN A 115 23.14 57.90 -36.27
N THR A 116 24.28 57.66 -36.90
CA THR A 116 25.56 58.37 -36.86
C THR A 116 25.46 59.89 -36.97
#